data_AF-A0A536T9C1-F1
#
_entry.id   AF-A0A536T9C1-F1
#
_cell.length_a   1.000
_cell.length_b   1.000
_cell.length_c   1.000
_cell.angle_alpha   90.00
_cell.angle_beta   90.00
_cell.angle_gamma   90.00
#
_symmetry.space_group_name_H-M   'P 1'
#
loop_
_entity.id
_entity.type
_entity.pdbx_description
1 polymer ?
#
loop_
_entity_poly.entity_id
_entity_poly.type
_entity_poly.pdbx_seq_one_letter_code
_entity_poly.pdbx_strand_id
1 'polypeptide(L)'
;MPAGHAGTLGNTALALPAVPPAWIDPATAADLTDRYNRKFEELWSRIATGNLDSAGESEHRDRRFSAREWREQPFFALLKEAYLLHAGYVRELVDLAQADAGTKKRLAFLAHQYVDAVSPSNFLATNPEALKLALESGGASLAQGLSNLLADAR
;
A
#
# COMPACT_ATOMS: atom_id res chain seq x y z
N MET A 1 14.71 27.16 -37.01
CA MET A 1 14.83 26.93 -35.56
C MET A 1 13.63 27.59 -34.88
N PRO A 2 12.78 26.80 -34.22
CA PRO A 2 12.73 26.86 -32.77
C PRO A 2 12.90 25.48 -32.11
N ALA A 3 13.44 25.52 -30.89
CA ALA A 3 13.89 24.40 -30.10
C ALA A 3 12.74 23.58 -29.50
N GLY A 4 12.96 22.26 -29.44
CA GLY A 4 12.01 21.27 -28.96
C GLY A 4 11.73 21.33 -27.46
N HIS A 5 10.50 20.99 -27.11
CA HIS A 5 10.12 20.62 -25.76
C HIS A 5 10.08 19.09 -25.70
N ALA A 6 11.11 18.52 -25.10
CA ALA A 6 11.19 17.09 -24.79
C ALA A 6 10.06 16.73 -23.82
N GLY A 7 9.35 15.65 -24.14
CA GLY A 7 8.20 15.17 -23.39
C GLY A 7 8.56 14.76 -21.97
N THR A 8 7.85 15.33 -21.01
CA THR A 8 7.72 14.79 -19.66
C THR A 8 6.80 13.57 -19.74
N LEU A 9 7.38 12.38 -19.95
CA LEU A 9 6.68 11.12 -19.68
C LEU A 9 6.57 10.97 -18.15
N GLY A 10 5.64 11.73 -17.57
CA GLY A 10 5.28 11.65 -16.17
C GLY A 10 4.73 10.25 -15.87
N ASN A 11 5.28 9.65 -14.81
CA ASN A 11 4.99 8.33 -14.28
C ASN A 11 3.54 8.23 -13.76
N THR A 12 2.56 8.24 -14.67
CA THR A 12 1.12 8.28 -14.39
C THR A 12 0.58 7.01 -13.71
N ALA A 13 1.37 5.94 -13.66
CA ALA A 13 0.94 4.66 -13.10
C ALA A 13 0.82 4.64 -11.57
N LEU A 14 1.38 5.63 -10.87
CA LEU A 14 1.37 5.72 -9.39
C LEU A 14 0.70 7.00 -8.86
N ALA A 15 0.15 7.85 -9.74
CA ALA A 15 -0.48 9.09 -9.32
C ALA A 15 -1.84 8.79 -8.67
N LEU A 16 -2.01 9.19 -7.40
CA LEU A 16 -3.29 9.07 -6.70
C LEU A 16 -4.34 10.00 -7.35
N PRO A 17 -5.61 9.58 -7.46
CA PRO A 17 -6.65 10.40 -8.06
C PRO A 17 -6.89 11.68 -7.26
N ALA A 18 -7.21 12.78 -7.95
CA ALA A 18 -7.53 14.06 -7.32
C ALA A 18 -8.76 13.93 -6.41
N VAL A 19 -8.64 14.39 -5.16
CA VAL A 19 -9.72 14.36 -4.16
C VAL A 19 -10.72 15.48 -4.48
N PRO A 20 -12.04 15.20 -4.53
CA PRO A 20 -13.03 16.23 -4.82
C PRO A 20 -12.96 17.37 -3.76
N PRO A 21 -12.98 18.64 -4.19
CA PRO A 21 -12.67 19.81 -3.34
C PRO A 21 -13.72 20.07 -2.24
N ALA A 22 -14.82 19.32 -2.19
CA ALA A 22 -15.94 19.61 -1.30
C ALA A 22 -15.66 19.29 0.18
N TRP A 23 -14.69 18.43 0.49
CA TRP A 23 -14.47 17.93 1.85
C TRP A 23 -13.06 18.16 2.41
N ILE A 24 -12.08 18.59 1.62
CA ILE A 24 -10.72 18.85 2.13
C ILE A 24 -10.23 20.16 1.51
N ASP A 25 -9.65 21.03 2.35
CA ASP A 25 -8.99 22.23 1.89
C ASP A 25 -7.86 21.87 0.89
N PRO A 26 -7.83 22.44 -0.33
CA PRO A 26 -6.85 22.08 -1.34
C PRO A 26 -5.39 22.28 -0.93
N ALA A 27 -5.09 23.31 -0.14
CA ALA A 27 -3.73 23.56 0.33
C ALA A 27 -3.29 22.51 1.36
N THR A 28 -4.20 22.11 2.24
CA THR A 28 -3.96 21.06 3.23
C THR A 28 -3.80 19.68 2.57
N ALA A 29 -4.59 19.39 1.53
CA ALA A 29 -4.44 18.18 0.73
C ALA A 29 -3.10 18.14 -0.03
N ALA A 30 -2.65 19.29 -0.57
CA ALA A 30 -1.36 19.42 -1.22
C ALA A 30 -0.20 19.20 -0.24
N ASP A 31 -0.22 19.81 0.95
CA ASP A 31 0.81 19.59 1.98
C ASP A 31 0.91 18.11 2.38
N LEU A 32 -0.23 17.46 2.64
CA LEU A 32 -0.26 16.03 2.96
C LEU A 32 0.39 15.21 1.83
N THR A 33 0.03 15.50 0.58
CA THR A 33 0.55 14.81 -0.59
C THR A 33 2.07 15.01 -0.72
N ASP A 34 2.56 16.23 -0.55
CA ASP A 34 4.00 16.53 -0.59
C ASP A 34 4.77 15.85 0.54
N ARG A 35 4.21 15.81 1.76
CA ARG A 35 4.80 15.08 2.89
C ARG A 35 4.97 13.59 2.57
N TYR A 36 3.96 12.97 1.96
CA TYR A 36 4.03 11.55 1.59
C TYR A 36 4.89 11.28 0.37
N ASN A 37 4.93 12.17 -0.62
CA ASN A 37 5.85 12.09 -1.74
C ASN A 37 7.31 12.06 -1.27
N ARG A 38 7.69 12.93 -0.33
CA ARG A 38 9.03 12.89 0.28
C ARG A 38 9.33 11.57 0.97
N LYS A 39 8.38 11.02 1.73
CA LYS A 39 8.55 9.68 2.35
C LYS A 39 8.71 8.57 1.31
N PHE A 40 8.01 8.65 0.18
CA PHE A 40 8.17 7.71 -0.92
C PHE A 40 9.51 7.88 -1.64
N GLU A 41 9.99 9.10 -1.84
CA GLU A 41 11.32 9.39 -2.39
C GLU A 41 12.43 8.85 -1.48
N GLU A 42 12.30 9.04 -0.16
CA GLU A 42 13.19 8.47 0.84
C GLU A 42 13.19 6.93 0.78
N LEU A 43 12.01 6.31 0.67
CA LEU A 43 11.88 4.87 0.48
C LEU A 43 12.62 4.43 -0.79
N TRP A 44 12.38 5.07 -1.93
CA TRP A 44 13.07 4.75 -3.19
C TRP A 44 14.59 4.90 -3.09
N SER A 45 15.07 5.96 -2.45
CA SER A 45 16.50 6.20 -2.23
C SER A 45 17.13 5.09 -1.38
N ARG A 46 16.45 4.65 -0.31
CA ARG A 46 16.90 3.54 0.54
C ARG A 46 17.00 2.23 -0.23
N ILE A 47 16.04 1.95 -1.10
CA ILE A 47 16.03 0.75 -1.95
C ILE A 47 17.17 0.81 -2.97
N ALA A 48 17.35 1.96 -3.64
CA ALA A 48 18.42 2.16 -4.62
C ALA A 48 19.82 2.06 -4.01
N THR A 49 19.97 2.42 -2.73
CA THR A 49 21.24 2.32 -1.98
C THR A 49 21.41 1.01 -1.22
N GLY A 50 20.42 0.11 -1.26
CA GLY A 50 20.45 -1.18 -0.54
C GLY A 50 20.30 -1.08 0.97
N ASN A 51 19.89 0.07 1.52
CA ASN A 51 19.74 0.31 2.95
C ASN A 51 18.30 0.01 3.43
N LEU A 52 17.98 -1.27 3.55
CA LEU A 52 16.64 -1.74 3.93
C LEU A 52 16.43 -1.91 5.43
N ASP A 53 17.52 -2.04 6.19
CA ASP A 53 17.51 -2.36 7.64
C ASP A 53 16.97 -1.22 8.52
N SER A 54 16.80 -0.02 7.97
CA SER A 54 16.44 1.21 8.69
C SER A 54 14.94 1.48 8.81
N ALA A 55 14.06 0.52 8.44
CA ALA A 55 12.63 0.69 8.63
C ALA A 55 12.31 0.61 10.13
N GLY A 56 12.16 1.78 10.76
CA GLY A 56 11.85 1.92 12.18
C GLY A 56 10.74 0.95 12.59
N GLU A 57 10.95 0.29 13.73
CA GLU A 57 9.94 -0.57 14.35
C GLU A 57 8.67 0.26 14.56
N SER A 58 7.67 0.08 13.70
CA SER A 58 6.35 0.63 13.97
C SER A 58 5.85 0.00 15.27
N GLU A 59 5.42 0.82 16.23
CA GLU A 59 5.03 0.42 17.59
C GLU A 59 3.90 -0.63 17.63
N HIS A 60 3.31 -0.98 16.49
CA HIS A 60 2.39 -2.10 16.33
C HIS A 60 2.85 -2.96 15.15
N ARG A 61 3.45 -4.13 15.43
CA ARG A 61 3.76 -5.14 14.39
C ARG A 61 2.46 -5.63 13.77
N ASP A 62 2.12 -5.09 12.61
CA ASP A 62 1.06 -5.63 11.77
C ASP A 62 1.36 -7.11 11.46
N ARG A 63 0.51 -8.01 11.97
CA ARG A 63 0.71 -9.46 11.90
C ARG A 63 0.79 -9.97 10.46
N ARG A 64 0.22 -9.24 9.51
CA ARG A 64 0.28 -9.54 8.07
C ARG A 64 1.71 -9.56 7.51
N PHE A 65 2.64 -8.88 8.17
CA PHE A 65 4.04 -8.75 7.75
C PHE A 65 5.01 -9.44 8.73
N SER A 66 4.55 -10.53 9.35
CA SER A 66 5.30 -11.24 10.39
C SER A 66 6.43 -12.10 9.85
N ALA A 67 6.26 -12.72 8.67
CA ALA A 67 7.29 -13.52 8.03
C ALA A 67 8.58 -12.72 7.78
N ARG A 68 9.71 -13.43 7.81
CA ARG A 68 11.04 -12.81 7.72
C ARG A 68 11.29 -12.19 6.36
N GLU A 69 10.68 -12.75 5.31
CA GLU A 69 10.82 -12.32 3.92
C GLU A 69 10.37 -10.86 3.74
N TRP A 70 9.37 -10.41 4.50
CA TRP A 70 8.93 -9.00 4.56
C TRP A 70 10.00 -8.02 5.08
N ARG A 71 11.10 -8.52 5.63
CA ARG A 71 12.25 -7.73 6.11
C ARG A 71 13.54 -8.06 5.34
N GLU A 72 13.77 -9.34 5.06
CA GLU A 72 15.03 -9.83 4.49
C GLU A 72 15.09 -9.75 2.96
N GLN A 73 13.95 -9.73 2.28
CA GLN A 73 13.90 -9.75 0.81
C GLN A 73 13.54 -8.37 0.26
N PRO A 74 14.37 -7.75 -0.59
CA PRO A 74 14.18 -6.38 -1.07
C PRO A 74 12.81 -6.09 -1.69
N PHE A 75 12.29 -7.03 -2.47
CA PHE A 75 10.99 -6.90 -3.12
C PHE A 75 9.83 -6.83 -2.11
N PHE A 76 9.80 -7.75 -1.15
CA PHE A 76 8.74 -7.80 -0.14
C PHE A 76 8.86 -6.65 0.87
N ALA A 77 10.08 -6.27 1.24
CA ALA A 77 10.33 -5.08 2.07
C ALA A 77 9.79 -3.82 1.40
N LEU A 78 10.09 -3.61 0.10
CA LEU A 78 9.54 -2.49 -0.68
C LEU A 78 8.01 -2.47 -0.67
N LEU A 79 7.37 -3.59 -0.99
CA LEU A 79 5.91 -3.70 -1.04
C LEU A 79 5.26 -3.35 0.31
N LYS A 80 5.80 -3.87 1.40
CA LYS A 80 5.32 -3.61 2.76
C LYS A 80 5.45 -2.12 3.11
N GLU A 81 6.63 -1.53 2.93
CA GLU A 81 6.86 -0.12 3.29
C GLU A 81 6.01 0.82 2.43
N ALA A 82 5.90 0.56 1.12
CA ALA A 82 5.04 1.32 0.22
C ALA A 82 3.56 1.23 0.64
N TYR A 83 3.10 0.03 1.02
CA TYR A 83 1.76 -0.18 1.55
C TYR A 83 1.53 0.61 2.84
N LEU A 84 2.45 0.57 3.81
CA LEU A 84 2.31 1.27 5.08
C LEU A 84 2.29 2.79 4.90
N LEU A 85 3.08 3.33 3.98
CA LEU A 85 3.01 4.74 3.60
C LEU A 85 1.65 5.08 2.99
N HIS A 86 1.16 4.29 2.05
CA HIS A 86 -0.14 4.52 1.44
C HIS A 86 -1.30 4.42 2.45
N ALA A 87 -1.27 3.41 3.33
CA ALA A 87 -2.21 3.23 4.42
C ALA A 87 -2.25 4.45 5.36
N GLY A 88 -1.06 4.96 5.72
CA GLY A 88 -0.93 6.18 6.50
C GLY A 88 -1.51 7.40 5.78
N TYR A 89 -1.20 7.57 4.48
CA TYR A 89 -1.72 8.67 3.67
C TYR A 89 -3.24 8.68 3.65
N VAL A 90 -3.87 7.55 3.36
CA VAL A 90 -5.33 7.43 3.30
C VAL A 90 -5.97 7.75 4.66
N ARG A 91 -5.35 7.29 5.76
CA ARG A 91 -5.83 7.60 7.12
C ARG A 91 -5.75 9.08 7.43
N GLU A 92 -4.59 9.71 7.22
CA GLU A 92 -4.41 11.15 7.44
C GLU A 92 -5.35 11.96 6.52
N LEU A 93 -5.59 11.50 5.29
CA LEU A 93 -6.53 12.14 4.36
C LEU A 93 -7.97 12.16 4.91
N VAL A 94 -8.42 11.06 5.52
CA VAL A 94 -9.73 11.00 6.17
C VAL A 94 -9.81 11.93 7.38
N ASP A 95 -8.74 12.02 8.17
CA ASP A 95 -8.70 12.89 9.36
C ASP A 95 -8.89 14.38 8.98
N LEU A 96 -8.35 14.77 7.82
CA LEU A 96 -8.47 16.12 7.25
C LEU A 96 -9.86 16.44 6.67
N ALA A 97 -10.75 15.46 6.52
CA ALA A 97 -12.08 15.70 5.97
C ALA A 97 -12.87 16.71 6.83
N GLN A 98 -13.47 17.71 6.19
CA GLN A 98 -14.37 18.69 6.76
C GLN A 98 -15.81 18.16 6.64
N ALA A 99 -16.16 17.26 7.55
CA ALA A 99 -17.48 16.63 7.60
C ALA A 99 -17.98 16.48 9.06
N ASP A 100 -19.27 16.22 9.24
CA ASP A 100 -19.85 15.91 10.54
C ASP A 100 -19.27 14.60 11.10
N ALA A 101 -19.41 14.40 12.42
CA ALA A 101 -18.85 13.24 13.12
C ALA A 101 -19.35 11.89 12.58
N GLY A 102 -20.61 11.81 12.15
CA GLY A 102 -21.19 10.60 11.57
C GLY A 102 -20.54 10.25 10.23
N THR A 103 -20.38 11.26 9.37
CA THR A 103 -19.71 11.11 8.08
C THR A 103 -18.23 10.76 8.26
N LYS A 104 -17.50 11.43 9.16
CA LYS A 104 -16.09 11.08 9.47
C LYS A 104 -15.93 9.62 9.90
N LYS A 105 -16.82 9.12 10.77
CA LYS A 105 -16.79 7.72 11.21
C LYS A 105 -16.99 6.75 10.04
N ARG A 106 -17.91 7.06 9.11
CA ARG A 106 -18.13 6.25 7.90
C ARG A 106 -16.93 6.28 6.97
N LEU A 107 -16.32 7.45 6.75
CA LEU A 107 -15.12 7.60 5.94
C LEU A 107 -13.95 6.80 6.54
N ALA A 108 -13.73 6.89 7.85
CA ALA A 108 -12.69 6.13 8.53
C ALA A 108 -12.89 4.62 8.38
N PHE A 109 -14.13 4.15 8.53
CA PHE A 109 -14.47 2.74 8.32
C PHE A 109 -14.20 2.30 6.86
N LEU A 110 -14.67 3.05 5.87
CA LEU A 110 -14.46 2.72 4.46
C LEU A 110 -12.98 2.77 4.06
N ALA A 111 -12.24 3.75 4.57
CA ALA A 111 -10.80 3.86 4.37
C ALA A 111 -10.05 2.67 4.96
N HIS A 112 -10.40 2.24 6.18
CA HIS A 112 -9.83 1.05 6.78
C HIS A 112 -10.11 -0.20 5.93
N GLN A 113 -11.35 -0.39 5.48
CA GLN A 113 -11.71 -1.51 4.60
C GLN A 113 -10.96 -1.48 3.27
N TYR A 114 -10.83 -0.30 2.66
CA TYR A 114 -10.09 -0.11 1.42
C TYR A 114 -8.61 -0.46 1.59
N VAL A 115 -7.96 0.11 2.61
CA VAL A 115 -6.55 -0.14 2.94
C VAL A 115 -6.32 -1.62 3.27
N ASP A 116 -7.23 -2.27 3.98
CA ASP A 116 -7.13 -3.70 4.23
C ASP A 116 -7.25 -4.54 2.96
N ALA A 117 -8.19 -4.19 2.08
CA ALA A 117 -8.44 -4.93 0.84
C ALA A 117 -7.23 -4.86 -0.12
N VAL A 118 -6.55 -3.72 -0.20
CA VAL A 118 -5.36 -3.54 -1.06
C VAL A 118 -4.06 -4.04 -0.43
N SER A 119 -4.09 -4.62 0.76
CA SER A 119 -2.89 -5.16 1.40
C SER A 119 -2.18 -6.20 0.50
N PRO A 120 -0.86 -6.10 0.29
CA PRO A 120 -0.13 -7.05 -0.55
C PRO A 120 -0.14 -8.48 0.02
N SER A 121 -0.41 -8.64 1.32
CA SER A 121 -0.60 -9.95 1.95
C SER A 121 -1.82 -10.71 1.41
N ASN A 122 -2.77 -10.04 0.75
CA ASN A 122 -4.02 -10.65 0.30
C ASN A 122 -3.88 -11.38 -1.05
N PHE A 123 -2.77 -11.16 -1.78
CA PHE A 123 -2.59 -11.70 -3.12
C PHE A 123 -1.47 -12.73 -3.16
N LEU A 124 -1.72 -13.87 -3.80
CA LEU A 124 -0.75 -14.97 -3.91
C LEU A 124 0.60 -14.50 -4.49
N ALA A 125 0.58 -13.68 -5.53
CA ALA A 125 1.79 -13.23 -6.22
C ALA A 125 2.70 -12.32 -5.38
N THR A 126 2.18 -11.71 -4.32
CA THR A 126 2.88 -10.73 -3.48
C THR A 126 3.01 -11.18 -2.02
N ASN A 127 2.52 -12.37 -1.67
CA ASN A 127 2.58 -12.92 -0.33
C ASN A 127 3.66 -14.02 -0.26
N PRO A 128 4.78 -13.80 0.46
CA PRO A 128 5.87 -14.76 0.53
C PRO A 128 5.47 -16.07 1.21
N GLU A 129 4.63 -16.03 2.25
CA GLU A 129 4.11 -17.23 2.90
C GLU A 129 3.27 -18.09 1.95
N ALA A 130 2.41 -17.45 1.14
CA ALA A 130 1.55 -18.14 0.18
C ALA A 130 2.36 -18.73 -0.99
N LEU A 131 3.35 -17.99 -1.50
CA LEU A 131 4.27 -18.48 -2.53
C LEU A 131 5.07 -19.69 -2.03
N LYS A 132 5.60 -19.60 -0.80
CA LYS A 132 6.34 -20.70 -0.17
C LYS A 132 5.47 -21.95 -0.06
N LEU A 133 4.25 -21.82 0.44
CA LEU A 133 3.31 -22.94 0.55
C LEU A 133 2.96 -23.53 -0.82
N ALA A 134 2.78 -22.69 -1.85
CA ALA A 134 2.51 -23.14 -3.21
C ALA A 134 3.67 -23.98 -3.78
N LEU A 135 4.92 -23.55 -3.54
CA LEU A 135 6.13 -24.26 -3.96
C LEU A 135 6.30 -25.58 -3.18
N GLU A 136 6.17 -25.55 -1.85
CA GLU A 136 6.33 -26.73 -0.99
C GLU A 136 5.27 -27.80 -1.25
N SER A 137 4.04 -27.40 -1.59
CA SER A 137 2.95 -28.32 -1.91
C SER A 137 2.89 -28.74 -3.38
N GLY A 138 3.75 -28.20 -4.26
CA GLY A 138 3.62 -28.38 -5.71
C GLY A 138 2.26 -27.90 -6.25
N GLY A 139 1.60 -26.96 -5.58
CA GLY A 139 0.26 -26.47 -5.90
C GLY A 139 -0.90 -27.25 -5.25
N ALA A 140 -0.64 -28.35 -4.53
CA ALA A 140 -1.70 -29.15 -3.90
C ALA A 140 -2.52 -28.36 -2.86
N SER A 141 -1.90 -27.45 -2.12
CA SER A 141 -2.60 -26.60 -1.15
C SER A 141 -3.61 -25.64 -1.82
N LEU A 142 -3.28 -25.14 -3.01
CA LEU A 142 -4.17 -24.28 -3.80
C LEU A 142 -5.36 -25.07 -4.35
N ALA A 143 -5.09 -26.27 -4.89
CA ALA A 143 -6.13 -27.17 -5.38
C ALA A 143 -7.11 -27.57 -4.27
N GLN A 144 -6.59 -27.87 -3.08
CA GLN A 144 -7.41 -28.18 -1.91
C GLN A 144 -8.24 -26.96 -1.46
N GLY A 145 -7.63 -25.77 -1.42
CA GLY A 145 -8.35 -24.54 -1.09
C GLY A 145 -9.51 -24.26 -2.04
N LEU A 146 -9.30 -24.42 -3.36
CA LEU A 146 -10.36 -24.28 -4.36
C LEU A 146 -11.44 -25.36 -4.21
N SER A 147 -11.04 -26.60 -3.92
CA SER A 147 -12.01 -27.68 -3.68
C SER A 147 -12.88 -27.41 -2.45
N ASN A 148 -12.31 -26.83 -1.39
CA ASN A 148 -13.07 -26.44 -0.20
C ASN A 148 -14.05 -25.29 -0.52
N LEU A 149 -13.60 -24.26 -1.23
CA LEU A 149 -14.46 -23.14 -1.65
C LEU A 149 -15.65 -23.59 -2.50
N LEU A 150 -15.42 -24.54 -3.43
CA LEU A 150 -16.50 -25.11 -4.26
C LEU A 150 -17.44 -26.01 -3.46
N ALA A 151 -16.95 -26.65 -2.40
CA ALA A 151 -17.76 -27.45 -1.50
C ALA A 151 -18.64 -26.55 -0.60
N ASP A 152 -18.11 -25.43 -0.11
CA ASP A 152 -18.81 -24.47 0.74
C ASP A 152 -19.83 -23.60 -0.03
N ALA A 153 -19.67 -23.47 -1.35
CA ALA A 153 -20.59 -22.73 -2.23
C ALA A 153 -21.80 -23.55 -2.70
N ARG A 154 -21.97 -24.79 -2.23
CA ARG A 154 -23.11 -25.68 -2.52
C ARG A 154 -24.10 -25.69 -1.37
#